data_AF-A0A661HHI2-F1
#
_entry.id   AF-A0A661HHI2-F1
#
_cell.length_a   1.000
_cell.length_b   1.000
_cell.length_c   1.000
_cell.angle_alpha   90.00
_cell.angle_beta   90.00
_cell.angle_gamma   90.00
#
_symmetry.space_group_name_H-M   'P 1'
#
loop_
_entity.id
_entity.type
_entity.pdbx_description
1 polymer ?
#
loop_
_entity_poly.entity_id
_entity_poly.type
_entity_poly.pdbx_seq_one_letter_code
_entity_poly.pdbx_strand_id
1 'polypeptide(L)'
;MALSPQEKSFIASIEAKIRTYQIRTTLKECFEYSANALVYTIYNTDTPELVDAGIELFLIRKSYSYFLNNYARVDIPGLGTIAMEPYYFQTEMSKEIMDYRKVVLDKTRQCLTEENFVMTNNGYKSIKNVKVGELVETKAGNKTVFVPVERTYKNGKRQVCRILTNSGAEIKSTLDHLILTPSGYVEAQSLSLNDEIISIVNSKEFGDFKLENDNHAALIGYYLADGKSNQPVFVSTNTEYINEVLEIGKTFKNCFP
;
A
#
# COMPACT_ATOMS: atom_id res chain seq x y z
N MET A 1 14.61 -46.71 -33.33
CA MET A 1 13.20 -47.14 -33.13
C MET A 1 12.34 -45.88 -33.14
N ALA A 2 11.22 -45.84 -33.85
CA ALA A 2 10.33 -44.67 -33.84
C ALA A 2 9.52 -44.67 -32.55
N LEU A 3 9.44 -43.52 -31.86
CA LEU A 3 8.66 -43.35 -30.63
C LEU A 3 7.15 -43.49 -30.91
N SER A 4 6.45 -44.14 -30.00
CA SER A 4 4.99 -44.26 -30.00
C SER A 4 4.32 -42.89 -29.80
N PRO A 5 3.05 -42.72 -30.20
CA PRO A 5 2.31 -41.47 -29.97
C PRO A 5 2.24 -41.07 -28.49
N GLN A 6 2.13 -42.05 -27.59
CA GLN A 6 2.07 -41.82 -26.14
C GLN A 6 3.41 -41.33 -25.60
N GLU A 7 4.52 -41.95 -26.02
CA GLU A 7 5.87 -41.51 -25.64
C GLU A 7 6.16 -40.08 -26.13
N LYS A 8 5.72 -39.74 -27.35
CA LYS A 8 5.84 -38.37 -27.88
C LYS A 8 5.05 -37.37 -27.05
N SER A 9 3.82 -37.71 -26.65
CA SER A 9 2.99 -36.86 -25.79
C SER A 9 3.61 -36.66 -24.41
N PHE A 10 4.17 -37.72 -23.83
CA PHE A 10 4.86 -37.67 -22.54
C PHE A 10 6.09 -36.77 -22.58
N ILE A 11 6.95 -36.94 -23.59
CA ILE A 11 8.12 -36.09 -23.82
C ILE A 11 7.70 -34.62 -24.01
N ALA A 12 6.69 -34.37 -24.86
CA ALA A 12 6.20 -33.02 -25.10
C ALA A 12 5.66 -32.34 -23.83
N SER A 13 5.04 -33.11 -22.93
CA SER A 13 4.60 -32.59 -21.64
C SER A 13 5.78 -32.14 -20.77
N ILE A 14 6.83 -32.97 -20.65
CA ILE A 14 8.03 -32.62 -19.88
C ILE A 14 8.68 -31.35 -20.46
N GLU A 15 8.83 -31.26 -21.78
CA GLU A 15 9.37 -30.07 -22.44
C GLU A 15 8.51 -28.84 -22.22
N ALA A 16 7.18 -28.98 -22.27
CA ALA A 16 6.25 -27.89 -21.98
C ALA A 16 6.40 -27.40 -20.54
N LYS A 17 6.55 -28.30 -19.56
CA LYS A 17 6.80 -27.96 -18.15
C LYS A 17 8.12 -27.21 -17.98
N ILE A 18 9.21 -27.72 -18.56
CA ILE A 18 10.54 -27.08 -18.52
C ILE A 18 10.46 -25.66 -19.09
N ARG A 19 9.81 -25.49 -20.24
CA ARG A 19 9.69 -24.19 -20.91
C ARG A 19 8.81 -23.21 -20.14
N THR A 20 7.64 -23.65 -19.69
CA THR A 20 6.64 -22.80 -19.03
C THR A 20 7.17 -22.25 -17.71
N TYR A 21 7.84 -23.09 -16.93
CA TYR A 21 8.37 -22.73 -15.62
C TYR A 21 9.85 -22.36 -15.62
N GLN A 22 10.45 -22.22 -16.81
CA GLN A 22 11.87 -21.86 -17.00
C GLN A 22 12.82 -22.71 -16.14
N ILE A 23 12.55 -24.02 -16.05
CA ILE A 23 13.28 -24.94 -15.19
C ILE A 23 14.67 -25.15 -15.79
N ARG A 24 15.73 -24.88 -15.01
CA ARG A 24 17.14 -25.05 -15.44
C ARG A 24 17.53 -26.53 -15.45
N THR A 25 17.05 -27.25 -16.47
CA THR A 25 17.34 -28.67 -16.71
C THR A 25 17.21 -28.95 -18.21
N THR A 26 17.72 -30.10 -18.64
CA THR A 26 17.45 -30.64 -19.98
C THR A 26 16.53 -31.83 -19.91
N LEU A 27 15.87 -32.16 -21.03
CA LEU A 27 15.06 -33.38 -21.12
C LEU A 27 15.90 -34.63 -20.80
N LYS A 28 17.15 -34.67 -21.29
CA LYS A 28 18.10 -35.75 -21.01
C LYS A 28 18.34 -35.92 -19.51
N GLU A 29 18.62 -34.82 -18.81
CA GLU A 29 18.82 -34.83 -17.35
C GLU A 29 17.57 -35.33 -16.62
N CYS A 30 16.37 -34.93 -17.05
CA CYS A 30 15.13 -35.44 -16.45
C CYS A 30 15.03 -36.98 -16.52
N PHE A 31 15.34 -37.57 -17.68
CA PHE A 31 15.26 -39.02 -17.87
C PHE A 31 16.29 -39.81 -17.03
N GLU A 32 17.39 -39.18 -16.60
CA GLU A 32 18.33 -39.80 -15.66
C GLU A 32 17.70 -40.05 -14.28
N TYR A 33 16.64 -39.31 -13.93
CA TYR A 33 15.87 -39.46 -12.69
C TYR A 33 14.57 -40.24 -12.88
N SER A 34 14.34 -40.86 -14.04
CA SER A 34 13.18 -41.72 -14.26
C SER A 34 13.17 -42.88 -13.27
N ALA A 35 12.08 -43.02 -12.51
CA ALA A 35 11.89 -44.14 -11.59
C ALA A 35 11.24 -45.36 -12.26
N ASN A 36 10.82 -45.22 -13.53
CA ASN A 36 9.95 -46.16 -14.23
C ASN A 36 8.66 -46.45 -13.46
N ALA A 37 8.18 -45.45 -12.73
CA ALA A 37 7.01 -45.52 -11.86
C ALA A 37 5.96 -44.55 -12.40
N LEU A 38 5.19 -45.03 -13.37
CA LEU A 38 4.14 -44.25 -14.01
C LEU A 38 2.92 -44.13 -13.07
N VAL A 39 2.55 -42.91 -12.74
CA VAL A 39 1.44 -42.58 -11.84
C VAL A 39 0.58 -41.50 -12.46
N TYR A 40 -0.72 -41.50 -12.14
CA TYR A 40 -1.59 -40.38 -12.47
C TYR A 40 -1.49 -39.32 -11.38
N THR A 41 -1.10 -38.11 -11.78
CA THR A 41 -1.12 -36.94 -10.91
C THR A 41 -2.33 -36.07 -11.23
N ILE A 42 -2.93 -35.46 -10.22
CA ILE A 42 -3.99 -34.46 -10.38
C ILE A 42 -3.39 -33.12 -9.97
N TYR A 43 -3.29 -32.20 -10.93
CA TYR A 43 -2.82 -30.85 -10.64
C TYR A 43 -3.94 -29.96 -10.12
N ASN A 44 -3.59 -28.73 -9.76
CA ASN A 44 -4.53 -27.66 -9.41
C ASN A 44 -5.58 -27.35 -10.48
N THR A 45 -5.36 -27.74 -11.75
CA THR A 45 -6.34 -27.66 -12.83
C THR A 45 -7.41 -28.78 -12.78
N ASP A 46 -7.30 -29.68 -11.80
CA ASP A 46 -8.09 -30.91 -11.65
C ASP A 46 -8.04 -31.83 -12.88
N THR A 47 -7.05 -31.65 -13.76
CA THR A 47 -6.81 -32.50 -14.92
C THR A 47 -5.81 -33.60 -14.58
N PRO A 48 -6.15 -34.89 -14.74
CA PRO A 48 -5.22 -35.98 -14.51
C PRO A 48 -4.21 -36.10 -15.65
N GLU A 49 -2.93 -36.27 -15.30
CA GLU A 49 -1.85 -36.52 -16.26
C GLU A 49 -1.06 -37.76 -15.83
N LEU A 50 -0.69 -38.61 -16.80
CA LEU A 50 0.23 -39.72 -16.55
C LEU A 50 1.66 -39.19 -16.52
N VAL A 51 2.34 -39.33 -15.38
CA VAL A 51 3.71 -38.85 -15.16
C VAL A 51 4.61 -39.96 -14.63
N ASP A 52 5.92 -39.87 -14.86
CA ASP A 52 6.88 -40.68 -14.10
C ASP A 52 7.17 -39.98 -12.77
N ALA A 53 6.96 -40.70 -11.66
CA ALA A 53 7.10 -40.14 -10.31
C ALA A 53 8.52 -39.60 -10.03
N GLY A 54 9.56 -40.22 -10.60
CA GLY A 54 10.94 -39.80 -10.42
C GLY A 54 11.23 -38.49 -11.16
N ILE A 55 10.80 -38.39 -12.42
CA ILE A 55 10.90 -37.15 -13.21
C ILE A 55 10.09 -36.03 -12.54
N GLU A 56 8.88 -36.32 -12.08
CA GLU A 56 7.99 -35.34 -11.48
C GLU A 56 8.59 -34.75 -10.19
N LEU A 57 9.10 -35.61 -9.29
CA LEU A 57 9.81 -35.18 -8.09
C LEU A 57 11.07 -34.38 -8.41
N PHE A 58 11.79 -34.73 -9.47
CA PHE A 58 12.97 -34.00 -9.92
C PHE A 58 12.60 -32.57 -10.39
N LEU A 59 11.54 -32.42 -11.20
CA LEU A 59 11.06 -31.11 -11.66
C LEU A 59 10.60 -30.24 -10.49
N ILE A 60 9.85 -30.80 -9.53
CA ILE A 60 9.41 -30.13 -8.30
C ILE A 60 10.63 -29.59 -7.51
N ARG A 61 11.68 -30.40 -7.37
CA ARG A 61 12.90 -30.00 -6.67
C ARG A 61 13.68 -28.91 -7.38
N LYS A 62 13.60 -28.83 -8.71
CA LYS A 62 14.31 -27.83 -9.51
C LYS A 62 13.54 -26.51 -9.64
N SER A 63 12.22 -26.50 -9.42
CA SER A 63 11.40 -25.29 -9.51
C SER A 63 10.28 -25.26 -8.48
N TYR A 64 10.43 -24.40 -7.47
CA TYR A 64 9.35 -24.10 -6.53
C TYR A 64 8.14 -23.48 -7.22
N SER A 65 8.35 -22.64 -8.25
CA SER A 65 7.24 -22.10 -9.03
C SER A 65 6.41 -23.23 -9.67
N TYR A 66 7.06 -24.28 -10.19
CA TYR A 66 6.35 -25.44 -10.71
C TYR A 66 5.51 -26.13 -9.64
N PHE A 67 6.10 -26.35 -8.46
CA PHE A 67 5.40 -26.95 -7.32
C PHE A 67 4.19 -26.13 -6.88
N LEU A 68 4.38 -24.82 -6.63
CA LEU A 68 3.34 -23.95 -6.11
C LEU A 68 2.13 -23.87 -7.06
N ASN A 69 2.37 -23.71 -8.36
CA ASN A 69 1.29 -23.55 -9.33
C ASN A 69 0.51 -24.86 -9.58
N ASN A 70 1.15 -26.02 -9.49
CA ASN A 70 0.52 -27.29 -9.85
C ASN A 70 0.02 -28.12 -8.66
N TYR A 71 0.60 -27.92 -7.47
CA TYR A 71 0.35 -28.79 -6.31
C TYR A 71 -0.07 -28.05 -5.04
N ALA A 72 0.25 -26.76 -4.89
CA ALA A 72 -0.09 -26.05 -3.67
C ALA A 72 -1.55 -25.59 -3.70
N ARG A 73 -2.27 -25.86 -2.61
CA ARG A 73 -3.61 -25.34 -2.34
C ARG A 73 -3.57 -24.59 -1.01
N VAL A 74 -4.37 -23.54 -0.88
CA VAL A 74 -4.44 -22.69 0.31
C VAL A 74 -5.85 -22.73 0.87
N ASP A 75 -5.96 -22.92 2.17
CA ASP A 75 -7.22 -22.81 2.90
C ASP A 75 -7.48 -21.35 3.25
N ILE A 76 -8.52 -20.78 2.65
CA ILE A 76 -8.94 -19.41 2.90
C ILE A 76 -10.25 -19.43 3.70
N PRO A 77 -10.30 -18.82 4.90
CA PRO A 77 -11.53 -18.71 5.68
C PRO A 77 -12.69 -18.13 4.84
N GLY A 78 -13.77 -18.89 4.70
CA GLY A 78 -14.96 -18.53 3.92
C GLY A 78 -14.95 -18.95 2.45
N LEU A 79 -13.80 -19.28 1.87
CA LEU A 79 -13.64 -19.72 0.48
C LEU A 79 -13.27 -21.21 0.36
N GLY A 80 -12.76 -21.82 1.44
CA GLY A 80 -12.31 -23.20 1.46
C GLY A 80 -10.92 -23.39 0.85
N THR A 81 -10.64 -24.61 0.37
CA THR A 81 -9.35 -25.00 -0.20
C THR A 81 -9.29 -24.67 -1.70
N ILE A 82 -8.55 -23.64 -2.06
CA ILE A 82 -8.39 -23.23 -3.47
C ILE A 82 -6.96 -23.45 -3.96
N ALA A 83 -6.76 -23.57 -5.27
CA ALA A 83 -5.43 -23.61 -5.87
C ALA A 83 -4.64 -22.35 -5.53
N MET A 84 -3.35 -22.51 -5.21
CA MET A 84 -2.47 -21.38 -4.96
C MET A 84 -2.13 -20.68 -6.27
N GLU A 85 -2.51 -19.41 -6.38
CA GLU A 85 -2.03 -18.52 -7.43
C GLU A 85 -0.97 -17.58 -6.83
N PRO A 86 0.33 -17.91 -6.97
CA PRO A 86 1.38 -17.07 -6.42
C PRO A 86 1.40 -15.70 -7.11
N TYR A 87 1.53 -14.63 -6.32
CA TYR A 87 1.80 -13.31 -6.86
C TYR A 87 3.15 -13.29 -7.59
N TYR A 88 3.29 -12.40 -8.57
CA TYR A 88 4.52 -12.24 -9.35
C TYR A 88 5.81 -12.23 -8.50
N PHE A 89 5.81 -11.48 -7.39
CA PHE A 89 6.98 -11.40 -6.51
C PHE A 89 7.30 -12.74 -5.83
N GLN A 90 6.29 -13.55 -5.46
CA GLN A 90 6.50 -14.86 -4.87
C GLN A 90 7.14 -15.82 -5.88
N THR A 91 6.72 -15.75 -7.14
CA THR A 91 7.31 -16.49 -8.26
C THR A 91 8.78 -16.11 -8.46
N GLU A 92 9.11 -14.82 -8.55
CA GLU A 92 10.50 -14.37 -8.72
C GLU A 92 11.37 -14.72 -7.50
N MET A 93 10.85 -14.52 -6.28
CA MET A 93 11.55 -14.88 -5.05
C MET A 93 11.85 -16.38 -4.96
N SER A 94 10.94 -17.23 -5.45
CA SER A 94 11.15 -18.68 -5.45
C SER A 94 12.36 -19.09 -6.31
N LYS A 95 12.65 -18.34 -7.38
CA LYS A 95 13.85 -18.55 -8.22
C LYS A 95 15.11 -18.17 -7.45
N GLU A 96 15.10 -17.03 -6.74
CA GLU A 96 16.25 -16.58 -5.95
C GLU A 96 16.56 -17.46 -4.74
N ILE A 97 15.54 -18.01 -4.06
CA ILE A 97 15.74 -18.93 -2.93
C ILE A 97 16.52 -20.17 -3.37
N MET A 98 16.25 -20.70 -4.55
CA MET A 98 16.95 -21.87 -5.09
C MET A 98 18.41 -21.57 -5.43
N ASP A 99 18.66 -20.43 -6.06
CA ASP A 99 20.00 -20.05 -6.52
C ASP A 99 20.90 -19.59 -5.37
N TYR A 100 20.34 -18.87 -4.40
CA TYR A 100 21.12 -18.11 -3.42
C TYR A 100 20.79 -18.46 -1.96
N ARG A 101 19.83 -19.36 -1.69
CA ARG A 101 19.34 -19.69 -0.32
C ARG A 101 19.02 -18.44 0.53
N LYS A 102 18.57 -17.36 -0.12
CA LYS A 102 18.24 -16.12 0.59
C LYS A 102 17.05 -16.37 1.50
N VAL A 103 17.19 -16.00 2.77
CA VAL A 103 16.06 -15.89 3.69
C VAL A 103 15.33 -14.60 3.37
N VAL A 104 14.04 -14.72 3.08
CA VAL A 104 13.18 -13.56 2.87
C VAL A 104 12.86 -12.98 4.23
N LEU A 105 13.45 -11.83 4.53
CA LEU A 105 12.99 -10.97 5.60
C LEU A 105 11.99 -9.99 4.97
N ASP A 106 10.72 -10.16 5.31
CA ASP A 106 9.70 -9.19 4.93
C ASP A 106 10.10 -7.86 5.59
N LYS A 107 10.42 -6.82 4.80
CA LYS A 107 10.74 -5.51 5.38
C LYS A 107 9.52 -5.11 6.19
N THR A 108 9.71 -4.92 7.49
CA THR A 108 8.62 -4.54 8.39
C THR A 108 7.90 -3.33 7.80
N ARG A 109 6.56 -3.38 7.74
CA ARG A 109 5.77 -2.28 7.19
C ARG A 109 6.16 -0.97 7.87
N GLN A 110 6.53 0.04 7.11
CA GLN A 110 6.86 1.37 7.62
C GLN A 110 5.57 2.05 8.09
N CYS A 111 5.54 2.59 9.31
CA CYS A 111 4.29 3.07 9.92
C CYS A 111 4.41 4.50 10.43
N LEU A 112 3.27 5.20 10.46
CA LEU A 112 3.07 6.46 11.17
C LEU A 112 2.19 6.20 12.40
N THR A 113 2.35 7.02 13.45
CA THR A 113 1.41 6.99 14.59
C THR A 113 0.03 7.49 14.20
N GLU A 114 -0.99 7.06 14.94
CA GLU A 114 -2.40 7.38 14.68
C GLU A 114 -2.74 8.87 14.68
N GLU A 115 -1.95 9.70 15.37
CA GLU A 115 -2.18 11.15 15.49
C GLU A 115 -1.65 11.93 14.28
N ASN A 116 -0.80 11.34 13.43
CA ASN A 116 -0.28 12.05 12.26
C ASN A 116 -1.42 12.44 11.33
N PHE A 117 -1.35 13.65 10.79
CA PHE A 117 -2.31 14.18 9.84
C PHE A 117 -1.89 13.88 8.41
N VAL A 118 -2.88 13.60 7.57
CA VAL A 118 -2.76 13.42 6.13
C VAL A 118 -3.69 14.43 5.47
N MET A 119 -3.21 15.10 4.43
CA MET A 119 -4.05 15.99 3.63
C MET A 119 -4.98 15.15 2.75
N THR A 120 -6.29 15.30 2.95
CA THR A 120 -7.32 14.74 2.07
C THR A 120 -7.96 15.84 1.24
N ASN A 121 -8.82 15.47 0.30
CA ASN A 121 -9.62 16.43 -0.47
C ASN A 121 -10.61 17.24 0.39
N ASN A 122 -10.83 16.84 1.65
CA ASN A 122 -11.67 17.55 2.63
C ASN A 122 -10.83 18.20 3.74
N GLY A 123 -9.52 18.40 3.52
CA GLY A 123 -8.59 18.98 4.48
C GLY A 123 -7.82 17.95 5.31
N TYR A 124 -7.20 18.41 6.40
CA TYR A 124 -6.36 17.56 7.23
C TYR A 124 -7.17 16.56 8.04
N LYS A 125 -6.81 15.28 7.92
CA LYS A 125 -7.45 14.19 8.65
C LYS A 125 -6.39 13.33 9.31
N SER A 126 -6.61 12.96 10.56
CA SER A 126 -5.73 11.99 11.25
C SER A 126 -5.73 10.65 10.50
N ILE A 127 -4.56 10.04 10.33
CA ILE A 127 -4.37 8.80 9.56
C ILE A 127 -5.24 7.65 10.07
N LYS A 128 -5.58 7.65 11.36
CA LYS A 128 -6.47 6.64 11.97
C LYS A 128 -7.91 6.70 11.44
N ASN A 129 -8.32 7.86 10.94
CA ASN A 129 -9.68 8.11 10.47
C ASN A 129 -9.79 8.02 8.95
N VAL A 130 -8.66 7.87 8.23
CA VAL A 130 -8.63 7.74 6.77
C VAL A 130 -9.22 6.40 6.36
N LYS A 131 -10.09 6.40 5.34
CA LYS A 131 -10.78 5.21 4.84
C LYS A 131 -10.33 4.86 3.43
N VAL A 132 -10.46 3.59 3.06
CA VAL A 132 -10.25 3.13 1.68
C VAL A 132 -11.21 3.88 0.76
N GLY A 133 -10.70 4.37 -0.37
CA GLY A 133 -11.41 5.20 -1.34
C GLY A 133 -11.35 6.70 -1.09
N GLU A 134 -10.89 7.16 0.09
CA GLU A 134 -10.66 8.59 0.32
C GLU A 134 -9.45 9.07 -0.48
N LEU A 135 -9.51 10.31 -0.97
CA LEU A 135 -8.46 10.92 -1.76
C LEU A 135 -7.42 11.57 -0.84
N VAL A 136 -6.17 11.14 -0.94
CA VAL A 136 -5.03 11.69 -0.19
C VAL A 136 -4.04 12.36 -1.13
N GLU A 137 -3.42 13.44 -0.68
CA GLU A 137 -2.43 14.14 -1.46
C GLU A 137 -1.11 13.36 -1.53
N THR A 138 -0.57 13.23 -2.74
CA THR A 138 0.73 12.61 -3.01
C THR A 138 1.51 13.40 -4.04
N LYS A 139 2.84 13.20 -4.07
CA LYS A 139 3.73 13.80 -5.07
C LYS A 139 3.87 12.86 -6.27
N ALA A 140 3.36 13.28 -7.43
CA ALA A 140 3.55 12.62 -8.72
C ALA A 140 4.50 13.48 -9.58
N GLY A 141 5.79 13.12 -9.58
CA GLY A 141 6.83 13.90 -10.25
C GLY A 141 7.00 15.28 -9.59
N ASN A 142 6.83 16.35 -10.36
CA ASN A 142 6.93 17.74 -9.87
C ASN A 142 5.57 18.35 -9.49
N LYS A 143 4.49 17.57 -9.46
CA LYS A 143 3.15 18.05 -9.11
C LYS A 143 2.58 17.25 -7.95
N THR A 144 1.72 17.89 -7.18
CA THR A 144 0.86 17.22 -6.22
C THR A 144 -0.45 16.81 -6.86
N VAL A 145 -0.89 15.59 -6.54
CA VAL A 145 -2.13 15.00 -7.04
C VAL A 145 -2.84 14.28 -5.91
N PHE A 146 -4.16 14.22 -5.99
CA PHE A 146 -4.97 13.43 -5.08
C PHE A 146 -5.17 12.01 -5.64
N VAL A 147 -4.87 11.00 -4.84
CA VAL A 147 -5.02 9.58 -5.21
C VAL A 147 -5.88 8.84 -4.19
N PRO A 148 -6.70 7.86 -4.61
CA PRO A 148 -7.52 7.09 -3.69
C PRO A 148 -6.67 6.16 -2.83
N VAL A 149 -6.99 6.08 -1.54
CA VAL A 149 -6.40 5.12 -0.62
C VAL A 149 -6.90 3.72 -0.97
N GLU A 150 -5.99 2.83 -1.38
CA GLU A 150 -6.36 1.46 -1.74
C GLU A 150 -6.52 0.55 -0.52
N ARG A 151 -5.71 0.77 0.52
CA ARG A 151 -5.62 -0.11 1.70
C ARG A 151 -5.23 0.67 2.95
N THR A 152 -5.73 0.22 4.10
CA THR A 152 -5.37 0.73 5.42
C THR A 152 -4.81 -0.41 6.28
N TYR A 153 -3.81 -0.10 7.13
CA TYR A 153 -3.11 -1.10 7.93
C TYR A 153 -2.95 -0.64 9.38
N LYS A 154 -3.26 -1.55 10.32
CA LYS A 154 -3.04 -1.33 11.75
C LYS A 154 -1.96 -2.29 12.25
N ASN A 155 -0.75 -1.77 12.43
CA ASN A 155 0.46 -2.57 12.69
C ASN A 155 0.85 -2.68 14.17
N GLY A 156 -0.08 -2.36 15.08
CA GLY A 156 0.11 -2.50 16.53
C GLY A 156 1.11 -1.48 17.12
N LYS A 157 1.70 -1.85 18.26
CA LYS A 157 2.70 -1.03 18.96
C LYS A 157 4.09 -1.30 18.40
N ARG A 158 4.84 -0.25 18.09
CA ARG A 158 6.20 -0.31 17.56
C ARG A 158 7.05 0.80 18.16
N GLN A 159 8.37 0.65 18.07
CA GLN A 159 9.29 1.74 18.38
C GLN A 159 9.14 2.84 17.33
N VAL A 160 9.05 4.08 17.81
CA VAL A 160 8.86 5.26 16.97
C VAL A 160 9.90 6.33 17.32
N CYS A 161 10.28 7.12 16.34
CA CYS A 161 11.00 8.37 16.55
C CYS A 161 10.07 9.56 16.28
N ARG A 162 10.48 10.71 16.82
CA ARG A 162 9.80 11.99 16.66
C ARG A 162 10.72 12.90 15.87
N ILE A 163 10.25 13.35 14.71
CA ILE A 163 10.92 14.34 13.86
C ILE A 163 10.19 15.65 14.06
N LEU A 164 10.88 16.64 14.62
CA LEU A 164 10.37 18.00 14.81
C LEU A 164 11.10 18.94 13.86
N THR A 165 10.37 19.60 12.97
CA THR A 165 10.95 20.57 12.05
C THR A 165 11.07 21.95 12.71
N ASN A 166 11.91 22.81 12.14
CA ASN A 166 12.01 24.23 12.51
C ASN A 166 10.69 25.00 12.32
N SER A 167 9.80 24.56 11.43
CA SER A 167 8.45 25.10 11.25
C SER A 167 7.46 24.68 12.34
N GLY A 168 7.87 23.81 13.27
CA GLY A 168 7.00 23.26 14.32
C GLY A 168 6.15 22.08 13.86
N ALA A 169 6.31 21.60 12.63
CA ALA A 169 5.65 20.39 12.16
C ALA A 169 6.26 19.16 12.83
N GLU A 170 5.41 18.20 13.18
CA GLU A 170 5.80 17.00 13.88
C GLU A 170 5.40 15.76 13.10
N ILE A 171 6.36 14.85 12.90
CA ILE A 171 6.14 13.54 12.30
C ILE A 171 6.56 12.48 13.31
N LYS A 172 5.64 11.60 13.68
CA LYS A 172 5.92 10.45 14.55
C LYS A 172 5.84 9.16 13.71
N SER A 173 6.97 8.51 13.46
CA SER A 173 7.08 7.38 12.54
C SER A 173 7.94 6.25 13.12
N THR A 174 7.87 5.05 12.53
CA THR A 174 8.82 3.98 12.83
C THR A 174 10.23 4.34 12.34
N LEU A 175 11.25 3.75 12.96
CA LEU A 175 12.66 4.04 12.66
C LEU A 175 13.02 3.83 11.18
N ASP A 176 12.41 2.85 10.54
CA ASP A 176 12.60 2.46 9.14
C ASP A 176 11.72 3.23 8.15
N HIS A 177 10.90 4.18 8.62
CA HIS A 177 9.99 4.94 7.77
C HIS A 177 10.77 5.88 6.86
N LEU A 178 10.55 5.79 5.55
CA LEU A 178 11.23 6.61 4.58
C LEU A 178 10.64 8.02 4.55
N ILE A 179 11.50 9.01 4.79
CA ILE A 179 11.19 10.43 4.74
C ILE A 179 11.85 11.01 3.48
N LEU A 180 11.11 11.84 2.75
CA LEU A 180 11.60 12.46 1.54
C LEU A 180 12.45 13.68 1.88
N THR A 181 13.71 13.68 1.47
CA THR A 181 14.68 14.78 1.54
C THR A 181 15.04 15.28 0.14
N PRO A 182 15.72 16.43 -0.02
CA PRO A 182 16.24 16.88 -1.32
C PRO A 182 17.15 15.85 -2.01
N SER A 183 17.85 15.01 -1.24
CA SER A 183 18.76 13.98 -1.75
C SER A 183 18.08 12.62 -1.99
N GLY A 184 16.78 12.50 -1.73
CA GLY A 184 16.01 11.27 -1.93
C GLY A 184 15.34 10.77 -0.65
N TYR A 185 15.01 9.48 -0.62
CA TYR A 185 14.37 8.89 0.56
C TYR A 185 15.42 8.42 1.57
N VAL A 186 15.27 8.84 2.82
CA VAL A 186 16.14 8.48 3.94
C VAL A 186 15.29 7.90 5.07
N GLU A 187 15.77 6.87 5.76
CA GLU A 187 15.05 6.32 6.92
C GLU A 187 15.01 7.33 8.07
N ALA A 188 13.90 7.36 8.80
CA ALA A 188 13.66 8.31 9.87
C ALA A 188 14.74 8.29 10.97
N GLN A 189 15.32 7.13 11.26
CA GLN A 189 16.43 7.00 12.22
C GLN A 189 17.77 7.55 11.73
N SER A 190 17.92 7.71 10.41
CA SER A 190 19.16 8.16 9.78
C SER A 190 19.17 9.67 9.55
N LEU A 191 18.08 10.37 9.87
CA LEU A 191 18.01 11.83 9.82
C LEU A 191 18.83 12.45 10.96
N SER A 192 19.53 13.53 10.62
CA SER A 192 20.27 14.40 11.52
C SER A 192 19.61 15.76 11.63
N LEU A 193 20.03 16.57 12.61
CA LEU A 193 19.51 17.94 12.79
C LEU A 193 19.84 18.89 11.63
N ASN A 194 20.76 18.51 10.75
CA ASN A 194 21.17 19.31 9.60
C ASN A 194 20.45 18.91 8.31
N ASP A 195 19.63 17.85 8.35
CA ASP A 195 18.92 17.38 7.17
C ASP A 195 17.65 18.20 6.91
N GLU A 196 17.43 18.53 5.65
CA GLU A 196 16.20 19.14 5.18
C GLU A 196 15.22 18.06 4.73
N ILE A 197 13.94 18.25 5.07
CA ILE A 197 12.86 17.39 4.59
C ILE A 197 11.98 18.15 3.60
N ILE A 198 11.48 17.45 2.60
CA ILE A 198 10.54 18.02 1.65
C ILE A 198 9.17 18.05 2.30
N SER A 199 8.69 19.24 2.61
CA SER A 199 7.32 19.45 3.02
C SER A 199 6.47 19.94 1.86
N ILE A 200 5.31 19.30 1.67
CA ILE A 200 4.27 19.77 0.78
C ILE A 200 3.36 20.66 1.63
N VAL A 201 3.73 21.92 1.77
CA VAL A 201 2.84 22.90 2.41
C VAL A 201 1.89 23.39 1.33
N ASN A 202 0.71 22.78 1.27
CA ASN A 202 -0.33 23.24 0.37
C ASN A 202 -0.94 24.53 0.96
N SER A 203 -0.97 25.60 0.17
CA SER A 203 -1.73 26.82 0.49
C SER A 203 -3.22 26.70 0.17
N LYS A 204 -3.72 25.47 -0.06
CA LYS A 204 -5.04 25.22 -0.59
C LYS A 204 -6.04 24.81 0.49
N GLU A 205 -7.25 25.29 0.23
CA GLU A 205 -8.57 25.08 0.83
C GLU A 205 -8.66 24.02 1.94
N PHE A 206 -9.19 24.45 3.09
CA PHE A 206 -9.50 23.59 4.24
C PHE A 206 -11.00 23.27 4.26
N GLY A 207 -11.34 21.97 4.28
CA GLY A 207 -12.73 21.51 4.35
C GLY A 207 -13.43 21.39 2.99
N ASP A 208 -14.63 20.81 3.01
CA ASP A 208 -15.54 20.67 1.86
C ASP A 208 -16.73 21.64 1.92
N PHE A 209 -16.82 22.42 3.00
CA PHE A 209 -17.88 23.40 3.21
C PHE A 209 -17.56 24.73 2.52
N LYS A 210 -18.43 25.15 1.61
CA LYS A 210 -18.35 26.47 0.97
C LYS A 210 -19.39 27.39 1.59
N LEU A 211 -18.94 28.55 2.07
CA LEU A 211 -19.84 29.61 2.48
C LEU A 211 -20.47 30.25 1.24
N GLU A 212 -21.74 30.67 1.36
CA GLU A 212 -22.41 31.41 0.29
C GLU A 212 -21.79 32.80 0.08
N ASN A 213 -21.18 33.35 1.14
CA ASN A 213 -20.49 34.63 1.14
C ASN A 213 -19.18 34.51 1.92
N ASP A 214 -18.05 34.82 1.30
CA ASP A 214 -16.73 34.76 1.93
C ASP A 214 -16.64 35.64 3.19
N ASN A 215 -17.41 36.74 3.24
CA ASN A 215 -17.45 37.61 4.42
C ASN A 215 -18.08 36.91 5.64
N HIS A 216 -18.88 35.84 5.45
CA HIS A 216 -19.36 35.02 6.57
C HIS A 216 -18.21 34.30 7.28
N ALA A 217 -17.08 34.06 6.61
CA ALA A 217 -15.90 33.45 7.24
C ALA A 217 -15.30 34.40 8.29
N ALA A 218 -15.24 35.70 7.98
CA ALA A 218 -14.80 36.72 8.92
C ALA A 218 -15.73 36.78 10.14
N LEU A 219 -17.04 36.72 9.92
CA LEU A 219 -18.02 36.69 11.01
C LEU A 219 -17.86 35.46 11.92
N ILE A 220 -17.64 34.27 11.36
CA ILE A 220 -17.33 33.06 12.14
C ILE A 220 -16.04 33.26 12.94
N GLY A 221 -15.01 33.83 12.33
CA GLY A 221 -13.75 34.18 13.00
C GLY A 221 -13.97 35.09 14.21
N TYR A 222 -14.74 36.16 14.05
CA TYR A 222 -15.10 37.08 15.13
C TYR A 222 -15.88 36.39 16.25
N TYR A 223 -16.84 35.53 15.93
CA TYR A 223 -17.57 34.76 16.95
C TYR A 223 -16.71 33.71 17.66
N LEU A 224 -15.75 33.10 16.98
CA LEU A 224 -14.83 32.15 17.61
C LEU A 224 -13.83 32.83 18.54
N ALA A 225 -13.39 34.05 18.19
CA ALA A 225 -12.42 34.80 18.97
C ALA A 225 -13.07 35.53 20.17
N ASP A 226 -14.14 36.29 19.90
CA ASP A 226 -14.73 37.26 20.84
C ASP A 226 -16.22 36.99 21.12
N GLY A 227 -16.77 35.89 20.60
CA GLY A 227 -18.15 35.51 20.84
C GLY A 227 -18.38 34.83 22.19
N LYS A 228 -19.63 34.83 22.67
CA LYS A 228 -20.03 34.09 23.87
C LYS A 228 -20.64 32.74 23.51
N SER A 229 -20.23 31.67 24.21
CA SER A 229 -20.68 30.29 23.90
C SER A 229 -22.18 30.05 24.06
N ASN A 230 -22.86 30.83 24.90
CA ASN A 230 -24.28 30.62 25.24
C ASN A 230 -25.23 31.53 24.45
N GLN A 231 -24.71 32.57 23.79
CA GLN A 231 -25.49 33.51 22.98
C GLN A 231 -24.59 34.04 21.86
N PRO A 232 -25.06 34.08 20.59
CA PRO A 232 -24.27 34.62 19.49
C PRO A 232 -24.20 36.14 19.59
N VAL A 233 -23.37 36.61 20.53
CA VAL A 233 -23.09 38.02 20.79
C VAL A 233 -21.61 38.24 20.57
N PHE A 234 -21.28 39.17 19.69
CA PHE A 234 -19.92 39.68 19.49
C PHE A 234 -19.76 41.00 20.23
N VAL A 235 -18.69 41.15 21.02
CA VAL A 235 -18.37 42.39 21.71
C VAL A 235 -16.92 42.71 21.45
N SER A 236 -16.66 43.89 20.89
CA SER A 236 -15.30 44.39 20.66
C SER A 236 -15.21 45.86 21.07
N THR A 237 -14.01 46.32 21.38
CA THR A 237 -13.71 47.76 21.56
C THR A 237 -13.25 48.40 20.26
N ASN A 238 -13.00 47.62 19.21
CA ASN A 238 -12.60 48.13 17.90
C ASN A 238 -13.85 48.43 17.04
N THR A 239 -14.11 49.71 16.80
CA THR A 239 -15.24 50.18 16.00
C THR A 239 -15.20 49.66 14.57
N GLU A 240 -14.02 49.42 13.98
CA GLU A 240 -13.90 48.88 12.63
C GLU A 240 -14.46 47.46 12.55
N TYR A 241 -14.13 46.60 13.53
CA TYR A 241 -14.63 45.23 13.59
C TYR A 241 -16.14 45.18 13.85
N ILE A 242 -16.65 46.09 14.69
CA ILE A 242 -18.10 46.23 14.92
C ILE A 242 -18.81 46.57 13.61
N ASN A 243 -18.30 47.56 12.87
CA ASN A 243 -18.90 47.98 11.61
C ASN A 243 -18.85 46.86 10.57
N GLU A 244 -17.73 46.15 10.46
CA GLU A 244 -17.60 45.00 9.57
C GLU A 244 -18.62 43.90 9.91
N VAL A 245 -18.73 43.52 11.19
CA VAL A 245 -19.71 42.53 11.66
C VAL A 245 -21.16 42.96 11.37
N LEU A 246 -21.49 44.25 11.56
CA LEU A 246 -22.81 44.79 11.26
C LEU A 246 -23.14 44.74 9.75
N GLU A 247 -22.20 45.13 8.89
CA GLU A 247 -22.39 45.06 7.43
C GLU A 247 -22.57 43.61 6.96
N ILE A 248 -21.79 42.68 7.52
CA ILE A 248 -21.94 41.25 7.22
C ILE A 248 -23.29 40.74 7.75
N GLY A 249 -23.70 41.17 8.94
CA GLY A 249 -24.98 40.82 9.57
C GLY A 249 -26.18 41.13 8.68
N LYS A 250 -26.18 42.26 7.96
CA LYS A 250 -27.25 42.65 7.03
C LYS A 250 -27.49 41.64 5.89
N THR A 251 -26.54 40.77 5.61
CA THR A 251 -26.72 39.71 4.60
C THR A 251 -27.66 38.59 5.06
N PHE A 252 -27.94 38.50 6.36
CA PHE A 252 -28.88 37.53 6.93
C PHE A 252 -30.28 38.13 7.04
N LYS A 253 -31.29 37.44 6.49
CA LYS A 253 -32.68 37.92 6.41
C LYS A 253 -33.34 38.29 7.75
N ASN A 254 -32.82 37.80 8.87
CA ASN A 254 -33.37 37.97 10.22
C ASN A 254 -32.38 38.63 11.20
N CYS A 255 -31.35 39.30 10.73
CA CYS A 255 -30.39 39.99 11.58
C CYS A 255 -30.80 41.46 11.73
N PHE A 256 -31.14 41.85 12.96
CA PHE A 256 -31.43 43.23 13.33
C PHE A 256 -30.25 43.76 14.17
N PRO A 257 -29.91 45.06 14.04
CA PRO A 257 -28.84 45.69 14.82
C PRO A 257 -29.11 45.64 16.33
#